data_AF-A0A246KJP8-F1
#
_entry.id   AF-A0A246KJP8-F1
#
_cell.length_a   1.000
_cell.length_b   1.000
_cell.length_c   1.000
_cell.angle_alpha   90.00
_cell.angle_beta   90.00
_cell.angle_gamma   90.00
#
_symmetry.space_group_name_H-M   'P 1'
#
loop_
_entity.id
_entity.type
_entity.pdbx_description
1 polymer ?
#
loop_
_entity_poly.entity_id
_entity_poly.type
_entity_poly.pdbx_seq_one_letter_code
_entity_poly.pdbx_strand_id
1 'polypeptide(L)'
;MTRDQVQSVHDDIAYMKALAQEGRRAPLLGGSVLVAAAVIFGAATVGQWMMVLGRIPNGGWESLSLWLGAAAVFVIALVVLIRRIESACGGASAMNRSVGAAWSAIGYGIFVTWTALMVFGWRTGDWGVMALMPTVVMGAYGSAWMVVAAISRKAWLNVVGLISYAGAVVLAGLGDPLLIYPVYLVLLIAVALAPGLILVRGATKKAG
;
A
#
# COMPACT_ATOMS: atom_id res chain seq x y z
N MET A 1 25.51 -27.09 38.95
CA MET A 1 25.79 -26.42 37.67
C MET A 1 27.26 -26.01 37.66
N THR A 2 28.02 -26.47 36.68
CA THR A 2 29.44 -26.10 36.50
C THR A 2 29.53 -24.68 35.93
N ARG A 3 30.63 -23.95 36.21
CA ARG A 3 30.83 -22.57 35.73
C ARG A 3 30.65 -22.43 34.21
N ASP A 4 31.03 -23.44 33.45
CA ASP A 4 30.88 -23.48 31.99
C ASP A 4 29.42 -23.45 31.53
N GLN A 5 28.50 -24.08 32.27
CA GLN A 5 27.06 -24.05 31.95
C GLN A 5 26.43 -22.68 32.24
N VAL A 6 26.93 -21.97 33.25
CA VAL A 6 26.46 -20.61 33.55
C VAL A 6 26.94 -19.64 32.46
N GLN A 7 28.16 -19.83 31.97
CA GLN A 7 28.74 -19.00 30.91
C GLN A 7 28.05 -19.21 29.56
N SER A 8 27.79 -20.47 29.17
CA SER A 8 27.07 -20.76 27.91
C SER A 8 25.65 -20.18 27.88
N VAL A 9 24.93 -20.22 29.01
CA VAL A 9 23.58 -19.62 29.11
C VAL A 9 23.64 -18.09 29.00
N HIS A 10 24.66 -17.44 29.56
CA HIS A 10 24.84 -15.99 29.39
C HIS A 10 25.14 -15.62 27.94
N ASP A 11 25.96 -16.42 27.25
CA ASP A 11 26.31 -16.22 25.85
C ASP A 11 25.09 -16.45 24.94
N ASP A 12 24.27 -17.47 25.21
CA ASP A 12 23.01 -17.70 24.50
C ASP A 12 22.02 -16.55 24.69
N ILE A 13 21.90 -16.01 25.90
CA ILE A 13 21.06 -14.84 26.19
C ILE A 13 21.61 -13.61 25.47
N ALA A 14 22.92 -13.39 25.46
CA ALA A 14 23.56 -12.29 24.77
C ALA A 14 23.36 -12.39 23.25
N TYR A 15 23.50 -13.60 22.68
CA TYR A 15 23.23 -13.90 21.29
C TYR A 15 21.76 -13.66 20.93
N MET A 16 20.82 -14.18 21.73
CA MET A 16 19.38 -13.94 21.53
C MET A 16 19.02 -12.46 21.64
N LYS A 17 19.66 -11.71 22.53
CA LYS A 17 19.47 -10.26 22.69
C LYS A 17 20.05 -9.49 21.51
N ALA A 18 21.21 -9.89 21.00
CA ALA A 18 21.82 -9.33 19.80
C ALA A 18 20.95 -9.60 18.57
N LEU A 19 20.51 -10.84 18.35
CA LEU A 19 19.61 -11.24 17.27
C LEU A 19 18.27 -10.48 17.33
N ALA A 20 17.70 -10.31 18.53
CA ALA A 20 16.50 -9.51 18.76
C ALA A 20 16.73 -7.99 18.58
N GLN A 21 17.96 -7.49 18.74
CA GLN A 21 18.33 -6.10 18.48
C GLN A 21 18.60 -5.85 16.99
N GLU A 22 19.18 -6.81 16.28
CA GLU A 22 19.44 -6.75 14.83
C GLU A 22 18.12 -6.75 14.05
N GLY A 23 17.18 -7.63 14.39
CA GLY A 23 15.83 -7.63 13.79
C GLY A 23 15.06 -6.31 14.00
N ARG A 24 15.39 -5.54 15.04
CA ARG A 24 14.79 -4.24 15.38
C ARG A 24 15.32 -3.09 14.53
N ARG A 25 16.51 -3.24 13.94
CA ARG A 25 17.17 -2.20 13.12
C ARG A 25 16.95 -2.37 11.62
N ALA A 26 16.34 -3.49 11.21
CA ALA A 26 16.04 -3.80 9.82
C ALA A 26 15.28 -2.64 9.13
N PRO A 27 15.64 -2.28 7.88
CA PRO A 27 14.89 -1.28 7.12
C PRO A 27 13.48 -1.78 6.79
N LEU A 28 12.54 -0.84 6.63
CA LEU A 28 11.24 -1.13 6.05
C LEU A 28 11.38 -1.29 4.54
N LEU A 29 11.10 -2.48 4.02
CA LEU A 29 11.39 -2.83 2.62
C LEU A 29 10.20 -2.71 1.67
N GLY A 30 8.98 -2.52 2.20
CA GLY A 30 7.74 -2.45 1.39
C GLY A 30 7.57 -1.19 0.53
N GLY A 31 8.51 -0.24 0.56
CA GLY A 31 8.39 1.03 -0.17
C GLY A 31 8.31 0.86 -1.69
N SER A 32 9.00 -0.14 -2.26
CA SER A 32 8.97 -0.40 -3.71
C SER A 32 7.60 -0.86 -4.21
N VAL A 33 6.87 -1.62 -3.41
CA VAL A 33 5.49 -2.04 -3.71
C VAL A 33 4.56 -0.85 -3.76
N LEU A 34 4.70 0.10 -2.82
CA LEU A 34 3.93 1.34 -2.81
C LEU A 34 4.19 2.22 -4.04
N VAL A 35 5.46 2.34 -4.45
CA VAL A 35 5.83 3.06 -5.67
C VAL A 35 5.20 2.40 -6.89
N ALA A 36 5.28 1.08 -7.01
CA ALA A 36 4.66 0.34 -8.12
C ALA A 36 3.13 0.53 -8.13
N ALA A 37 2.48 0.42 -6.97
CA ALA A 37 1.04 0.65 -6.84
C ALA A 37 0.66 2.06 -7.30
N ALA A 38 1.37 3.09 -6.82
CA ALA A 38 1.08 4.48 -7.15
C ALA A 38 1.27 4.77 -8.65
N VAL A 39 2.32 4.22 -9.28
CA VAL A 39 2.56 4.41 -10.72
C VAL A 39 1.50 3.68 -11.55
N ILE A 40 1.22 2.41 -11.26
CA ILE A 40 0.30 1.59 -12.05
C ILE A 40 -1.14 2.09 -11.90
N PHE A 41 -1.62 2.26 -10.66
CA PHE A 41 -2.98 2.74 -10.42
C PHE A 41 -3.13 4.24 -10.64
N GLY A 42 -2.05 5.03 -10.53
CA GLY A 42 -2.03 6.42 -10.96
C GLY A 42 -2.20 6.55 -12.48
N ALA A 43 -1.51 5.70 -13.26
CA ALA A 43 -1.71 5.66 -14.72
C ALA A 43 -3.14 5.24 -15.09
N ALA A 44 -3.71 4.23 -14.40
CA ALA A 44 -5.10 3.84 -14.58
C ALA A 44 -6.08 4.98 -14.23
N THR A 45 -5.79 5.72 -13.15
CA THR A 45 -6.57 6.91 -12.75
C THR A 45 -6.54 7.99 -13.83
N VAL A 46 -5.38 8.26 -14.44
CA VAL A 46 -5.27 9.18 -15.57
C VAL A 46 -6.07 8.67 -16.77
N GLY A 47 -6.01 7.37 -17.09
CA GLY A 47 -6.82 6.76 -18.14
C GLY A 47 -8.31 6.96 -17.91
N GLN A 48 -8.79 6.68 -16.70
CA GLN A 48 -10.18 6.86 -16.32
C GLN A 48 -10.60 8.34 -16.39
N TRP A 49 -9.72 9.26 -16.00
CA TRP A 49 -9.98 10.69 -16.13
C TRP A 49 -10.13 11.11 -17.59
N MET A 50 -9.30 10.57 -18.49
CA MET A 50 -9.40 10.82 -19.93
C MET A 50 -10.71 10.27 -20.53
N MET A 51 -11.24 9.16 -20.01
CA MET A 51 -12.57 8.65 -20.38
C MET A 51 -13.68 9.64 -19.97
N VAL A 52 -13.64 10.13 -18.73
CA VAL A 52 -14.61 11.12 -18.23
C VAL A 52 -14.53 12.44 -18.99
N LEU A 53 -13.33 12.86 -19.41
CA LEU A 53 -13.11 14.02 -20.27
C LEU A 53 -13.60 13.83 -21.72
N GLY A 54 -14.06 12.63 -22.10
CA GLY A 54 -14.47 12.31 -23.46
C GLY A 54 -13.31 12.26 -24.47
N ARG A 55 -12.07 12.11 -24.00
CA ARG A 55 -10.86 12.06 -24.86
C ARG A 55 -10.58 10.66 -25.40
N ILE A 56 -11.10 9.64 -24.73
CA ILE A 56 -11.09 8.24 -25.16
C ILE A 56 -12.47 7.62 -24.92
N PRO A 57 -12.83 6.51 -25.60
CA PRO A 57 -14.12 5.87 -25.43
C PRO A 57 -14.42 5.54 -23.97
N ASN A 58 -15.61 5.94 -23.52
CA ASN A 58 -16.08 5.76 -22.14
C ASN A 58 -17.26 4.80 -22.09
N GLY A 59 -17.04 3.56 -22.50
CA GLY A 59 -17.99 2.46 -22.30
C GLY A 59 -17.65 1.64 -21.05
N GLY A 60 -18.60 0.81 -20.63
CA GLY A 60 -18.44 -0.03 -19.44
C GLY A 60 -17.32 -1.07 -19.56
N TRP A 61 -17.05 -1.56 -20.78
CA TRP A 61 -16.01 -2.56 -21.02
C TRP A 61 -14.60 -1.95 -21.06
N GLU A 62 -14.49 -0.72 -21.53
CA GLU A 62 -13.27 0.07 -21.61
C GLU A 62 -12.78 0.43 -20.21
N SER A 63 -13.67 0.92 -19.34
CA SER A 63 -13.32 1.17 -17.94
C SER A 63 -12.96 -0.13 -17.21
N LEU A 64 -13.74 -1.20 -17.39
CA LEU A 64 -13.45 -2.49 -16.77
C LEU A 64 -12.10 -3.05 -17.21
N SER A 65 -11.80 -3.05 -18.51
CA SER A 65 -10.54 -3.55 -19.05
C SER A 65 -9.34 -2.72 -18.59
N LEU A 66 -9.48 -1.41 -18.45
CA LEU A 66 -8.46 -0.53 -17.88
C LEU A 66 -8.09 -0.95 -16.44
N TRP A 67 -9.10 -1.14 -15.58
CA TRP A 67 -8.88 -1.49 -14.18
C TRP A 67 -8.37 -2.93 -14.01
N LEU A 68 -8.91 -3.90 -14.77
CA LEU A 68 -8.42 -5.27 -14.78
C LEU A 68 -6.99 -5.37 -15.33
N GLY A 69 -6.67 -4.61 -16.37
CA GLY A 69 -5.32 -4.52 -16.91
C GLY A 69 -4.34 -3.97 -15.88
N ALA A 70 -4.70 -2.88 -15.20
CA ALA A 70 -3.89 -2.31 -14.13
C ALA A 70 -3.69 -3.30 -12.97
N ALA A 71 -4.74 -4.01 -12.57
CA ALA A 71 -4.66 -5.04 -11.53
C ALA A 71 -3.74 -6.19 -11.94
N ALA A 72 -3.84 -6.69 -13.17
CA ALA A 72 -2.96 -7.75 -13.68
C ALA A 72 -1.49 -7.33 -13.68
N VAL A 73 -1.19 -6.12 -14.19
CA VAL A 73 0.16 -5.56 -14.17
C VAL A 73 0.67 -5.38 -12.75
N PHE A 74 -0.18 -4.92 -11.83
CA PHE A 74 0.19 -4.77 -10.42
C PHE A 74 0.45 -6.12 -9.74
N VAL A 75 -0.34 -7.16 -10.01
CA VAL A 75 -0.11 -8.51 -9.46
C VAL A 75 1.26 -9.05 -9.91
N ILE A 76 1.61 -8.88 -11.19
CA ILE A 76 2.93 -9.28 -11.70
C ILE A 76 4.04 -8.52 -10.96
N ALA A 77 3.92 -7.20 -10.86
CA ALA A 77 4.88 -6.37 -10.15
C ALA A 77 4.99 -6.77 -8.66
N LEU A 78 3.86 -7.03 -8.01
CA LEU A 78 3.78 -7.43 -6.61
C LEU A 78 4.52 -8.75 -6.36
N VAL A 79 4.29 -9.78 -7.18
CA VAL A 79 4.97 -11.07 -7.06
C VAL A 79 6.48 -10.92 -7.21
N VAL A 80 6.94 -10.14 -8.19
CA VAL A 80 8.37 -9.88 -8.40
C VAL A 80 8.98 -9.13 -7.23
N LEU A 81 8.29 -8.10 -6.72
CA LEU A 81 8.79 -7.26 -5.64
C LEU A 81 8.80 -7.98 -4.29
N ILE A 82 7.78 -8.78 -3.97
CA ILE A 82 7.74 -9.60 -2.75
C ILE A 82 8.93 -10.56 -2.74
N ARG A 83 9.18 -11.30 -3.84
CA ARG A 83 10.32 -12.20 -3.93
C ARG A 83 11.65 -11.48 -3.71
N ARG A 84 11.81 -10.28 -4.27
CA ARG A 84 13.00 -9.44 -4.03
C ARG A 84 13.13 -9.01 -2.58
N ILE A 85 12.03 -8.61 -1.94
CA ILE A 85 12.01 -8.19 -0.53
C ILE A 85 12.37 -9.38 0.38
N GLU A 86 11.81 -10.56 0.12
CA GLU A 86 12.09 -11.78 0.89
C GLU A 86 13.57 -12.20 0.79
N SER A 87 14.18 -12.03 -0.38
CA SER A 87 15.61 -12.28 -0.58
C SER A 87 16.55 -11.23 0.02
N ALA A 88 16.04 -10.06 0.41
CA ALA A 88 16.86 -8.97 0.94
C ALA A 88 17.15 -9.16 2.44
N CYS A 89 18.29 -8.63 2.90
CA CYS A 89 18.64 -8.64 4.32
C CYS A 89 17.57 -7.92 5.15
N GLY A 90 17.02 -8.60 6.16
CA GLY A 90 15.91 -8.09 6.97
C GLY A 90 14.51 -8.25 6.35
N GLY A 91 14.40 -8.84 5.15
CA GLY A 91 13.13 -9.19 4.49
C GLY A 91 12.25 -10.09 5.34
N ALA A 92 12.83 -11.15 5.90
CA ALA A 92 12.17 -12.07 6.81
C ALA A 92 12.06 -11.57 8.26
N SER A 93 12.26 -10.27 8.53
CA SER A 93 12.06 -9.73 9.88
C SER A 93 10.58 -9.77 10.28
N ALA A 94 10.31 -9.95 11.58
CA ALA A 94 8.95 -9.92 12.11
C ALA A 94 8.22 -8.61 11.74
N MET A 95 8.93 -7.47 11.76
CA MET A 95 8.39 -6.18 11.35
C MET A 95 7.95 -6.17 9.87
N ASN A 96 8.82 -6.59 8.94
CA ASN A 96 8.46 -6.58 7.51
C ASN A 96 7.34 -7.57 7.19
N ARG A 97 7.29 -8.73 7.87
CA ARG A 97 6.15 -9.65 7.77
C ARG A 97 4.85 -9.04 8.25
N SER A 98 4.84 -8.39 9.42
CA SER A 98 3.63 -7.75 9.95
C SER A 98 3.16 -6.59 9.08
N VAL A 99 4.09 -5.78 8.55
CA VAL A 99 3.76 -4.73 7.58
C VAL A 99 3.20 -5.32 6.30
N GLY A 100 3.81 -6.38 5.75
CA GLY A 100 3.31 -7.09 4.58
C GLY A 100 1.88 -7.61 4.79
N ALA A 101 1.64 -8.29 5.92
CA ALA A 101 0.32 -8.80 6.27
C ALA A 101 -0.75 -7.70 6.37
N ALA A 102 -0.41 -6.55 6.98
CA ALA A 102 -1.31 -5.40 7.06
C ALA A 102 -1.69 -4.89 5.65
N TRP A 103 -0.72 -4.73 4.76
CA TRP A 103 -0.98 -4.29 3.38
C TRP A 103 -1.75 -5.34 2.56
N SER A 104 -1.45 -6.63 2.74
CA SER A 104 -2.20 -7.71 2.08
C SER A 104 -3.67 -7.72 2.51
N ALA A 105 -3.96 -7.61 3.80
CA ALA A 105 -5.33 -7.55 4.31
C ALA A 105 -6.11 -6.37 3.71
N ILE A 106 -5.47 -5.21 3.63
CA ILE A 106 -6.04 -4.01 3.00
C ILE A 106 -6.26 -4.22 1.50
N GLY A 107 -5.30 -4.82 0.78
CA GLY A 107 -5.42 -5.14 -0.64
C GLY A 107 -6.60 -6.07 -0.93
N TYR A 108 -6.76 -7.13 -0.14
CA TYR A 108 -7.92 -8.03 -0.24
C TYR A 108 -9.23 -7.29 0.05
N GLY A 109 -9.26 -6.42 1.08
CA GLY A 109 -10.44 -5.61 1.39
C GLY A 109 -10.85 -4.66 0.25
N ILE A 110 -9.88 -3.99 -0.38
CA ILE A 110 -10.12 -3.14 -1.55
C ILE A 110 -10.68 -3.96 -2.71
N PHE A 111 -10.08 -5.11 -3.01
CA PHE A 111 -10.53 -5.98 -4.11
C PHE A 111 -11.96 -6.49 -3.89
N VAL A 112 -12.25 -7.02 -2.69
CA VAL A 112 -13.59 -7.50 -2.34
C VAL A 112 -14.61 -6.36 -2.42
N THR A 113 -14.26 -5.16 -1.95
CA THR A 113 -15.17 -4.00 -2.04
C THR A 113 -15.43 -3.61 -3.48
N TRP A 114 -14.39 -3.58 -4.32
CA TRP A 114 -14.55 -3.33 -5.76
C TRP A 114 -15.49 -4.36 -6.40
N THR A 115 -15.31 -5.65 -6.15
CA THR A 115 -16.19 -6.71 -6.66
C THR A 115 -17.62 -6.55 -6.15
N ALA A 116 -17.81 -6.20 -4.88
CA ALA A 116 -19.14 -5.98 -4.31
C ALA A 116 -19.87 -4.82 -4.99
N LEU A 117 -19.17 -3.70 -5.24
CA LEU A 117 -19.74 -2.57 -5.96
C LEU A 117 -20.02 -2.93 -7.44
N MET A 118 -19.20 -3.78 -8.07
CA MET A 118 -19.44 -4.23 -9.45
C MET A 118 -20.74 -5.04 -9.53
N VAL A 119 -20.93 -5.97 -8.59
CA VAL A 119 -22.17 -6.73 -8.45
C VAL A 119 -23.35 -5.80 -8.19
N PHE A 120 -23.21 -4.82 -7.32
CA PHE A 120 -24.26 -3.83 -7.06
C PHE A 120 -24.63 -3.05 -8.32
N GLY A 121 -23.64 -2.54 -9.06
CA GLY A 121 -23.87 -1.78 -10.30
C GLY A 121 -24.54 -2.63 -11.38
N TRP A 122 -24.15 -3.89 -11.56
CA TRP A 122 -24.84 -4.79 -12.50
C TRP A 122 -26.28 -5.11 -12.09
N ARG A 123 -26.55 -5.22 -10.79
CA ARG A 123 -27.89 -5.57 -10.27
C ARG A 123 -28.86 -4.40 -10.30
N THR A 124 -28.37 -3.19 -10.07
CA THR A 124 -29.21 -1.98 -9.91
C THR A 124 -29.21 -1.09 -11.15
N GLY A 125 -28.21 -1.24 -12.02
CA GLY A 125 -27.94 -0.30 -13.10
C GLY A 125 -27.30 1.02 -12.62
N ASP A 126 -27.14 1.21 -11.32
CA ASP A 126 -26.50 2.39 -10.73
C ASP A 126 -24.98 2.19 -10.65
N TRP A 127 -24.27 2.79 -11.60
CA TRP A 127 -22.81 2.81 -11.65
C TRP A 127 -22.20 4.00 -10.92
N GLY A 128 -23.00 4.94 -10.43
CA GLY A 128 -22.53 6.13 -9.72
C GLY A 128 -21.76 5.76 -8.45
N VAL A 129 -22.12 4.64 -7.81
CA VAL A 129 -21.43 4.11 -6.63
C VAL A 129 -19.94 3.82 -6.86
N MET A 130 -19.51 3.59 -8.11
CA MET A 130 -18.10 3.38 -8.44
C MET A 130 -17.23 4.61 -8.19
N ALA A 131 -17.82 5.80 -8.19
CA ALA A 131 -17.12 7.04 -7.84
C ALA A 131 -16.62 7.03 -6.38
N LEU A 132 -17.16 6.16 -5.52
CA LEU A 132 -16.71 6.00 -4.13
C LEU A 132 -15.45 5.12 -4.00
N MET A 133 -15.02 4.42 -5.05
CA MET A 133 -13.84 3.55 -4.97
C MET A 133 -12.56 4.30 -4.52
N PRO A 134 -12.22 5.46 -5.08
CA PRO A 134 -11.13 6.31 -4.57
C PRO A 134 -11.21 6.59 -3.05
N THR A 135 -12.41 6.88 -2.55
CA THR A 135 -12.68 7.10 -1.12
C THR A 135 -12.38 5.86 -0.29
N VAL A 136 -12.83 4.68 -0.74
CA VAL A 136 -12.57 3.40 -0.07
C VAL A 136 -11.07 3.12 -0.02
N VAL A 137 -10.34 3.31 -1.13
CA VAL A 137 -8.89 3.09 -1.16
C VAL A 137 -8.18 4.03 -0.18
N MET A 138 -8.55 5.31 -0.14
CA MET A 138 -7.96 6.29 0.77
C MET A 138 -8.26 5.98 2.24
N GLY A 139 -9.46 5.51 2.57
CA GLY A 139 -9.78 5.03 3.91
C GLY A 139 -8.93 3.82 4.29
N ALA A 140 -8.81 2.84 3.40
CA ALA A 140 -8.04 1.63 3.63
C ALA A 140 -6.52 1.90 3.76
N TYR A 141 -5.99 2.81 2.95
CA TYR A 141 -4.59 3.27 3.06
C TYR A 141 -4.33 4.02 4.36
N GLY A 142 -5.30 4.80 4.86
CA GLY A 142 -5.23 5.43 6.17
C GLY A 142 -5.00 4.39 7.26
N SER A 143 -5.81 3.33 7.27
CA SER A 143 -5.68 2.21 8.21
C SER A 143 -4.32 1.51 8.10
N ALA A 144 -3.88 1.20 6.87
CA ALA A 144 -2.58 0.56 6.64
C ALA A 144 -1.44 1.39 7.24
N TRP A 145 -1.43 2.70 6.99
CA TRP A 145 -0.39 3.60 7.47
C TRP A 145 -0.39 3.75 8.99
N MET A 146 -1.55 3.79 9.65
CA MET A 146 -1.64 3.79 11.11
C MET A 146 -1.01 2.54 11.70
N VAL A 147 -1.30 1.37 11.13
CA VAL A 147 -0.71 0.10 11.56
C VAL A 147 0.79 0.08 11.32
N VAL A 148 1.26 0.51 10.13
CA VAL A 148 2.69 0.58 9.82
C VAL A 148 3.41 1.54 10.76
N ALA A 149 2.82 2.68 11.11
CA ALA A 149 3.38 3.65 12.04
C ALA A 149 3.54 3.05 13.45
N ALA A 150 2.53 2.33 13.94
CA ALA A 150 2.56 1.65 15.23
C ALA A 150 3.66 0.56 15.28
N ILE A 151 3.78 -0.26 14.24
CA ILE A 151 4.78 -1.33 14.17
C ILE A 151 6.20 -0.76 14.02
N SER A 152 6.39 0.21 13.12
CA SER A 152 7.71 0.73 12.77
C SER A 152 8.23 1.84 13.67
N ARG A 153 7.37 2.37 14.55
CA ARG A 153 7.65 3.52 15.44
C ARG A 153 8.11 4.78 14.69
N LYS A 154 7.63 4.97 13.46
CA LYS A 154 7.89 6.15 12.63
C LYS A 154 6.67 7.06 12.65
N ALA A 155 6.68 8.06 13.55
CA ALA A 155 5.53 8.95 13.76
C ALA A 155 5.08 9.72 12.50
N TRP A 156 5.99 10.03 11.58
CA TRP A 156 5.62 10.70 10.33
C TRP A 156 4.65 9.89 9.45
N LEU A 157 4.62 8.55 9.59
CA LEU A 157 3.67 7.69 8.90
C LEU A 157 2.24 7.88 9.42
N ASN A 158 2.05 8.36 10.65
CA ASN A 158 0.73 8.76 11.13
C ASN A 158 0.21 9.96 10.32
N VAL A 159 1.07 10.93 10.00
CA VAL A 159 0.66 12.08 9.19
C VAL A 159 0.21 11.60 7.80
N VAL A 160 0.93 10.66 7.19
CA VAL A 160 0.54 10.06 5.90
C VAL A 160 -0.83 9.39 5.99
N GLY A 161 -1.09 8.60 7.04
CA GLY A 161 -2.38 7.96 7.22
C GLY A 161 -3.53 8.94 7.50
N LEU A 162 -3.27 10.02 8.26
CA LEU A 162 -4.27 11.08 8.48
C LEU A 162 -4.58 11.85 7.19
N ILE A 163 -3.57 12.13 6.36
CA ILE A 163 -3.78 12.71 5.02
C ILE A 163 -4.65 11.78 4.17
N SER A 164 -4.41 10.46 4.24
CA SER A 164 -5.22 9.47 3.53
C SER A 164 -6.68 9.49 3.98
N TYR A 165 -6.95 9.49 5.29
CA TYR A 165 -8.33 9.59 5.80
C TYR A 165 -9.00 10.91 5.43
N ALA A 166 -8.30 12.04 5.57
CA ALA A 166 -8.81 13.34 5.14
C ALA A 166 -9.12 13.34 3.64
N GLY A 167 -8.23 12.74 2.83
CA GLY A 167 -8.41 12.55 1.40
C GLY A 167 -9.67 11.74 1.07
N ALA A 168 -9.99 10.70 1.84
CA ALA A 168 -11.23 9.95 1.67
C ALA A 168 -12.48 10.84 1.85
N VAL A 169 -12.52 11.65 2.91
CA VAL A 169 -13.63 12.58 3.16
C VAL A 169 -13.74 13.63 2.05
N VAL A 170 -12.60 14.19 1.61
CA VAL A 170 -12.56 15.15 0.52
C VAL A 170 -13.12 14.54 -0.77
N LEU A 171 -12.66 13.34 -1.15
CA LEU A 171 -13.12 12.66 -2.37
C LEU A 171 -14.63 12.38 -2.33
N ALA A 172 -15.16 11.94 -1.19
CA ALA A 172 -16.60 11.73 -1.02
C ALA A 172 -17.40 13.02 -1.17
N GLY A 173 -16.87 14.14 -0.68
CA GLY A 173 -17.53 15.46 -0.74
C GLY A 173 -17.51 16.12 -2.12
N LEU A 174 -16.63 15.70 -3.03
CA LEU A 174 -16.53 16.33 -4.37
C LEU A 174 -17.76 16.04 -5.24
N GLY A 175 -18.30 14.82 -5.20
CA GLY A 175 -19.48 14.41 -5.98
C GLY A 175 -19.33 14.43 -7.52
N ASP A 176 -18.28 15.04 -8.05
CA ASP A 176 -18.00 15.18 -9.48
C ASP A 176 -16.82 14.30 -9.92
N PRO A 177 -17.05 13.29 -10.79
CA PRO A 177 -15.99 12.45 -11.36
C PRO A 177 -14.86 13.25 -12.01
N LEU A 178 -15.13 14.41 -12.60
CA LEU A 178 -14.14 15.25 -13.26
C LEU A 178 -13.09 15.80 -12.27
N LEU A 179 -13.51 16.04 -11.02
CA LEU A 179 -12.65 16.50 -9.92
C LEU A 179 -12.07 15.35 -9.10
N ILE A 180 -12.81 14.24 -8.96
CA ILE A 180 -12.39 13.08 -8.16
C ILE A 180 -11.07 12.50 -8.66
N TYR A 181 -10.92 12.24 -9.96
CA TYR A 181 -9.70 11.59 -10.48
C TYR A 181 -8.41 12.41 -10.34
N PRO A 182 -8.36 13.72 -10.68
CA PRO A 182 -7.14 14.51 -10.48
C PRO A 182 -6.82 14.69 -8.99
N VAL A 183 -7.81 14.88 -8.12
CA VAL A 183 -7.58 14.95 -6.67
C VAL A 183 -7.07 13.61 -6.14
N TYR A 184 -7.64 12.49 -6.59
CA TYR A 184 -7.19 11.16 -6.22
C TYR A 184 -5.76 10.89 -6.69
N LEU A 185 -5.37 11.36 -7.88
CA LEU A 185 -4.00 11.25 -8.37
C LEU A 185 -3.01 12.00 -7.46
N VAL A 186 -3.34 13.23 -7.04
CA VAL A 186 -2.53 14.00 -6.09
C VAL A 186 -2.43 13.26 -4.75
N LEU A 187 -3.53 12.69 -4.27
CA LEU A 187 -3.53 11.89 -3.05
C LEU A 187 -2.65 10.65 -3.19
N LEU A 188 -2.74 9.89 -4.29
CA LEU A 188 -1.85 8.73 -4.55
C LEU A 188 -0.38 9.14 -4.54
N ILE A 189 -0.04 10.31 -5.07
CA ILE A 189 1.32 10.85 -4.99
C ILE A 189 1.71 11.10 -3.53
N ALA A 190 0.85 11.77 -2.77
CA ALA A 190 1.12 12.16 -1.39
C ALA A 190 1.18 10.96 -0.42
N VAL A 191 0.28 9.98 -0.58
CA VAL A 191 0.08 8.89 0.39
C VAL A 191 0.71 7.56 -0.01
N ALA A 192 1.10 7.39 -1.26
CA ALA A 192 1.74 6.16 -1.73
C ALA A 192 3.10 6.42 -2.39
N LEU A 193 3.17 7.27 -3.41
CA LEU A 193 4.41 7.47 -4.17
C LEU A 193 5.51 8.12 -3.32
N ALA A 194 5.23 9.29 -2.74
CA ALA A 194 6.19 10.04 -1.93
C ALA A 194 6.71 9.24 -0.72
N PRO A 195 5.84 8.67 0.15
CA PRO A 195 6.32 7.83 1.26
C PRO A 195 7.02 6.57 0.76
N GLY A 196 6.56 5.95 -0.33
CA GLY A 196 7.21 4.81 -0.95
C GLY A 196 8.66 5.11 -1.36
N LEU A 197 8.89 6.24 -2.03
CA LEU A 197 10.23 6.70 -2.41
C LEU A 197 11.11 7.02 -1.20
N ILE A 198 10.56 7.65 -0.15
CA ILE A 198 11.27 7.92 1.10
C ILE A 198 11.73 6.61 1.75
N LEU A 199 10.86 5.60 1.79
CA LEU A 199 11.18 4.28 2.35
C LEU A 199 12.25 3.54 1.54
N VAL A 200 12.15 3.56 0.20
CA VAL A 200 13.17 2.97 -0.68
C VAL A 200 14.54 3.62 -0.47
N ARG A 201 14.60 4.95 -0.43
CA ARG A 201 15.85 5.70 -0.16
C ARG A 201 16.41 5.41 1.23
N GLY A 202 15.54 5.20 2.22
CA GLY A 202 15.94 4.85 3.58
C GLY A 202 16.49 3.41 3.68
N ALA A 203 15.98 2.49 2.86
CA ALA A 203 16.44 1.12 2.81
C ALA A 203 17.82 0.97 2.16
N THR A 204 18.07 1.68 1.05
CA THR A 204 19.37 1.63 0.35
C THR A 204 20.50 2.22 1.20
N LYS A 205 20.27 3.33 1.90
CA LYS A 205 21.26 3.94 2.80
C LYS A 205 21.69 3.07 3.98
N LYS A 206 20.90 2.07 4.37
CA LYS A 206 21.24 1.14 5.46
C LYS A 206 21.90 -0.14 4.98
N ALA A 207 21.95 -0.38 3.67
CA ALA A 207 22.48 -1.60 3.06
C ALA A 207 23.93 -1.43 2.55
N GLY A 208 24.43 -0.19 2.44
CA GLY A 208 25.84 0.13 2.19
C GLY A 208 26.48 0.65 3.47
#